data_AF-A0A954TAT0-F1
#
_entry.id   AF-A0A954TAT0-F1
#
_cell.length_a   1.000
_cell.length_b   1.000
_cell.length_c   1.000
_cell.angle_alpha   90.00
_cell.angle_beta   90.00
_cell.angle_gamma   90.00
#
_symmetry.space_group_name_H-M   'P 1'
#
loop_
_entity.id
_entity.type
_entity.pdbx_description
1 polymer ?
#
loop_
_entity_poly.entity_id
_entity_poly.type
_entity_poly.pdbx_seq_one_letter_code
_entity_poly.pdbx_strand_id
1 'polypeptide(L)'
;MSGADHIDPAAGEPDVRLYALHPDGWDVRIKSTWEKEYCHARLPGEEHFHLLLCGEIFLAQGGEKFCLQCALRRGVITRNRLYWQRGTGPAGESSAAVQPGSDEAQSPAG
;
A
#
# COMPACT_ATOMS: atom_id res chain seq x y z
N MET A 1 -11.89 -12.82 -32.05
CA MET A 1 -11.38 -11.83 -31.07
C MET A 1 -12.57 -11.19 -30.36
N SER A 2 -12.37 -10.71 -29.14
CA SER A 2 -13.33 -10.09 -28.21
C SER A 2 -13.93 -11.03 -27.16
N GLY A 3 -13.11 -11.35 -26.15
CA GLY A 3 -13.62 -11.66 -24.81
C GLY A 3 -13.89 -10.33 -24.13
N ALA A 4 -15.15 -9.88 -24.17
CA ALA A 4 -15.60 -8.80 -23.33
C ALA A 4 -15.49 -9.27 -21.87
N ASP A 5 -14.79 -8.52 -21.05
CA ASP A 5 -14.64 -8.76 -19.63
C ASP A 5 -16.03 -8.94 -18.99
N HIS A 6 -16.34 -10.18 -18.61
CA HIS A 6 -17.54 -10.49 -17.87
C HIS A 6 -17.35 -9.95 -16.45
N ILE A 7 -17.85 -8.74 -16.20
CA ILE A 7 -17.96 -8.18 -14.86
C ILE A 7 -19.04 -9.00 -14.15
N ASP A 8 -18.63 -9.95 -13.32
CA ASP A 8 -19.53 -10.68 -12.43
C ASP A 8 -20.10 -9.71 -11.38
N PRO A 9 -21.40 -9.38 -11.41
CA PRO A 9 -22.01 -8.44 -10.47
C PRO A 9 -22.08 -8.98 -9.04
N ALA A 10 -21.78 -10.27 -8.81
CA ALA A 10 -21.70 -10.87 -7.48
C ALA A 10 -20.32 -10.68 -6.82
N ALA A 11 -19.29 -10.29 -7.58
CA ALA A 11 -18.03 -9.87 -7.01
C ALA A 11 -18.21 -8.45 -6.43
N GLY A 12 -18.37 -8.35 -5.11
CA GLY A 12 -18.40 -7.06 -4.42
C GLY A 12 -17.24 -6.16 -4.83
N GLU A 13 -17.41 -4.83 -4.71
CA GLU A 13 -16.39 -3.87 -5.16
C GLU A 13 -15.00 -4.22 -4.62
N PRO A 14 -13.97 -4.24 -5.48
CA PRO A 14 -12.63 -4.60 -5.05
C PRO A 14 -12.14 -3.63 -3.97
N ASP A 15 -11.54 -4.16 -2.91
CA ASP A 15 -10.90 -3.33 -1.88
C ASP A 15 -9.64 -2.66 -2.47
N VAL A 16 -9.78 -1.39 -2.86
CA VAL A 16 -8.72 -0.59 -3.49
C VAL A 16 -7.92 0.25 -2.49
N ARG A 17 -8.04 -0.03 -1.19
CA ARG A 17 -7.29 0.70 -0.16
C ARG A 17 -5.79 0.53 -0.33
N LEU A 18 -5.07 1.60 0.00
CA LEU A 18 -3.61 1.66 0.00
C LEU A 18 -3.14 1.96 1.43
N TYR A 19 -2.05 1.33 1.83
CA TYR A 19 -1.45 1.45 3.15
C TYR A 19 0.02 1.80 2.99
N ALA A 20 0.54 2.78 3.73
CA ALA A 20 1.98 3.05 3.78
C ALA A 20 2.69 1.99 4.63
N LEU A 21 3.84 1.48 4.17
CA LEU A 21 4.67 0.55 4.93
C LEU A 21 5.52 1.27 5.98
N HIS A 22 5.95 2.49 5.67
CA HIS A 22 6.68 3.38 6.55
C HIS A 22 6.06 4.78 6.41
N PRO A 23 5.05 5.14 7.24
CA PRO A 23 4.31 6.38 7.06
C PRO A 23 5.16 7.62 7.33
N ASP A 24 6.23 7.48 8.12
CA ASP A 24 7.05 8.61 8.53
C ASP A 24 7.77 9.27 7.34
N GLY A 25 7.58 10.59 7.23
CA GLY A 25 8.21 11.43 6.22
C GLY A 25 7.59 11.35 4.82
N TRP A 26 6.52 10.58 4.62
CA TRP A 26 5.77 10.56 3.37
C TRP A 26 4.50 11.42 3.45
N ASP A 27 4.33 12.30 2.47
CA ASP A 27 3.09 13.05 2.25
C ASP A 27 2.27 12.43 1.12
N VAL A 28 0.96 12.30 1.33
CA VAL A 28 0.00 12.08 0.25
C VAL A 28 -0.42 13.43 -0.31
N ARG A 29 -0.23 13.64 -1.62
CA ARG A 29 -0.56 14.90 -2.29
C ARG A 29 -1.43 14.66 -3.51
N ILE A 30 -2.23 15.66 -3.86
CA ILE A 30 -2.96 15.71 -5.13
C ILE A 30 -2.29 16.79 -5.98
N LYS A 31 -1.90 16.45 -7.20
CA LYS A 31 -1.32 17.45 -8.10
C LYS A 31 -2.42 18.42 -8.52
N SER A 32 -2.29 19.68 -8.16
CA SER A 32 -3.32 20.72 -8.42
C SER A 32 -3.00 21.62 -9.61
N THR A 33 -1.76 21.59 -10.10
CA THR A 33 -1.30 22.45 -11.20
C THR A 33 -1.31 21.70 -12.54
N TRP A 34 -1.27 22.46 -13.63
CA TRP A 34 -1.12 21.92 -14.98
C TRP A 34 0.35 21.91 -15.47
N GLU A 35 1.29 22.36 -14.63
CA GLU A 35 2.71 22.34 -14.94
C GLU A 35 3.22 20.91 -15.12
N LYS A 36 4.23 20.72 -15.98
CA LYS A 36 4.83 19.40 -16.19
C LYS A 36 5.66 19.03 -14.97
N GLU A 37 5.24 17.99 -14.28
CA GLU A 37 5.97 17.38 -13.17
C GLU A 37 6.05 15.88 -13.41
N TYR A 38 7.17 15.27 -13.03
CA TYR A 38 7.42 13.86 -13.30
C TYR A 38 7.63 13.08 -12.00
N CYS A 39 7.22 11.81 -12.03
CA CYS A 39 7.62 10.80 -11.06
C CYS A 39 9.15 10.67 -11.09
N HIS A 40 9.80 10.49 -9.93
CA HIS A 40 11.24 10.27 -9.81
C HIS A 40 11.64 8.80 -10.01
N ALA A 41 10.71 7.96 -10.44
CA ALA A 41 10.93 6.56 -10.73
C ALA A 41 10.41 6.18 -12.12
N ARG A 42 11.09 5.21 -12.72
CA ARG A 42 10.70 4.54 -13.97
C ARG A 42 10.70 3.04 -13.76
N LEU A 43 9.87 2.32 -14.47
CA LEU A 43 9.87 0.86 -14.48
C LEU A 43 11.15 0.34 -15.17
N PRO A 44 11.58 -0.90 -14.88
CA PRO A 44 12.73 -1.49 -15.59
C PRO A 44 12.38 -1.60 -17.08
N GLY A 45 13.25 -1.09 -17.94
CA GLY A 45 13.03 -1.04 -19.39
C GLY A 45 12.24 0.17 -19.89
N GLU A 46 11.81 1.09 -19.03
CA GLU A 46 11.24 2.37 -19.47
C GLU A 46 12.33 3.41 -19.73
N GLU A 47 12.19 4.12 -20.86
CA GLU A 47 13.09 5.20 -21.27
C GLU A 47 12.67 6.58 -20.74
N HIS A 48 11.48 6.70 -20.16
CA HIS A 48 10.93 7.97 -19.69
C HIS A 48 10.35 7.84 -18.28
N PHE A 49 10.33 8.96 -17.56
CA PHE A 49 9.63 9.08 -16.29
C PHE A 49 8.13 9.29 -16.51
N HIS A 50 7.31 8.81 -15.58
CA HIS A 50 5.86 9.01 -15.65
C HIS A 50 5.52 10.47 -15.41
N LEU A 51 4.73 11.07 -16.30
CA LEU A 51 4.18 12.40 -16.12
C LEU A 51 3.08 12.34 -15.04
N LEU A 52 3.15 13.22 -14.04
CA LEU A 52 2.07 13.38 -13.05
C LEU A 52 1.00 14.30 -13.62
N LEU A 53 -0.26 13.84 -13.60
CA LEU A 53 -1.39 14.58 -14.16
C LEU A 53 -2.11 15.43 -13.11
N CYS A 54 -2.72 16.54 -13.53
CA CYS A 54 -3.59 17.32 -12.65
C CYS A 54 -4.73 16.43 -12.13
N GLY A 55 -4.98 16.47 -10.82
CA GLY A 55 -5.91 15.61 -10.10
C GLY A 55 -5.32 14.27 -9.65
N GLU A 56 -4.11 13.90 -10.07
CA GLU A 56 -3.48 12.64 -9.67
C GLU A 56 -3.01 12.69 -8.21
N ILE A 57 -3.30 11.62 -7.48
CA ILE A 57 -2.72 11.36 -6.15
C ILE A 57 -1.30 10.82 -6.34
N PHE A 58 -0.33 11.42 -5.66
CA PHE A 58 1.06 10.97 -5.64
C PHE A 58 1.63 11.06 -4.23
N LEU A 59 2.74 10.37 -3.99
CA LEU A 59 3.47 10.43 -2.73
C LEU A 59 4.70 11.32 -2.87
N ALA A 60 5.02 12.07 -1.83
CA ALA A 60 6.21 12.91 -1.77
C ALA A 60 6.99 12.73 -0.48
N GLN A 61 8.31 12.68 -0.57
CA GLN A 61 9.24 12.66 0.56
C GLN A 61 10.56 13.31 0.14
N GLY A 62 11.07 14.26 0.94
CA GLY A 62 12.42 14.81 0.72
C GLY A 62 12.69 15.43 -0.65
N GLY A 63 11.65 15.87 -1.37
CA GLY A 63 11.75 16.40 -2.75
C GLY A 63 11.49 15.37 -3.84
N GLU A 64 11.51 14.07 -3.51
CA GLU A 64 11.08 13.01 -4.42
C GLU A 64 9.56 12.98 -4.55
N LYS A 65 9.09 12.51 -5.72
CA LYS A 65 7.67 12.35 -6.05
C LYS A 65 7.46 11.00 -6.72
N PHE A 66 6.49 10.22 -6.28
CA PHE A 66 6.15 8.94 -6.90
C PHE A 66 4.65 8.86 -7.21
N CYS A 67 4.32 8.50 -8.45
CA CYS A 67 2.97 8.05 -8.79
C CYS A 67 2.64 6.77 -8.01
N LEU A 68 1.35 6.48 -7.80
CA LEU A 68 0.94 5.34 -6.97
C LEU A 68 1.45 4.00 -7.50
N GLN A 69 1.60 3.85 -8.82
CA GLN A 69 2.14 2.63 -9.43
C GLN A 69 3.62 2.42 -9.07
N CYS A 70 4.43 3.48 -9.16
CA CYS A 70 5.84 3.40 -8.78
C CYS A 70 6.01 3.24 -7.27
N ALA A 71 5.17 3.91 -6.47
CA ALA A 71 5.16 3.79 -5.02
C ALA A 71 4.80 2.36 -4.56
N LEU A 72 3.83 1.71 -5.20
CA LEU A 72 3.48 0.30 -4.96
C LEU A 72 4.65 -0.64 -5.29
N ARG A 73 5.23 -0.50 -6.50
CA ARG A 73 6.34 -1.37 -6.93
C ARG A 73 7.56 -1.23 -6.02
N ARG A 74 7.84 -0.03 -5.53
CA ARG A 74 8.98 0.26 -4.64
C ARG A 74 8.71 -0.11 -3.18
N GLY A 75 7.50 -0.55 -2.83
CA GLY A 75 7.16 -0.90 -1.45
C GLY A 75 7.00 0.31 -0.53
N VAL A 76 6.73 1.50 -1.05
CA VAL A 76 6.37 2.67 -0.22
C VAL A 76 4.95 2.49 0.31
N ILE A 77 4.06 1.97 -0.54
CA ILE A 77 2.68 1.62 -0.21
C ILE A 77 2.37 0.18 -0.63
N THR A 78 1.31 -0.38 -0.05
CA THR A 78 0.80 -1.73 -0.35
C THR A 78 -0.72 -1.75 -0.38
N ARG A 79 -1.29 -2.74 -1.07
CA ARG A 79 -2.72 -3.09 -0.99
C ARG A 79 -2.99 -4.12 0.13
N ASN A 80 -1.95 -4.68 0.75
CA ASN A 80 -2.09 -5.67 1.80
C ASN A 80 -2.50 -5.01 3.13
N ARG A 81 -3.80 -5.04 3.42
CA ARG A 81 -4.37 -4.58 4.70
C ARG A 81 -3.74 -5.21 5.94
N LEU A 82 -3.27 -6.46 5.84
CA LEU A 82 -2.72 -7.20 6.96
C LEU A 82 -1.23 -6.92 7.20
N TYR A 83 -0.59 -6.06 6.41
CA TYR A 83 0.85 -5.77 6.52
C TYR A 83 1.27 -5.42 7.95
N TRP A 84 0.48 -4.60 8.65
CA TRP A 84 0.73 -4.19 10.03
C TRP A 84 0.24 -5.18 11.08
N GLN A 85 -0.70 -6.06 10.73
CA GLN A 85 -1.31 -7.01 11.68
C GLN A 85 -0.49 -8.29 11.85
N ARG A 86 0.36 -8.65 10.86
CA ARG A 86 1.16 -9.89 10.88
C ARG A 86 2.56 -9.73 11.50
N GLY A 87 2.83 -8.62 12.19
CA GLY A 87 4.11 -8.38 12.83
C GLY A 87 5.28 -8.12 11.87
N THR A 88 5.03 -7.93 10.57
CA THR A 88 6.05 -7.59 9.56
C THR A 88 6.23 -6.09 9.33
N GLY A 89 5.60 -5.25 10.15
CA GLY A 89 5.89 -3.82 10.15
C GLY A 89 7.30 -3.53 10.70
N PRO A 90 7.81 -2.30 10.59
CA PRO A 90 9.09 -1.89 11.19
C PRO A 90 9.23 -2.14 12.71
N ALA A 91 8.15 -2.51 13.42
CA ALA A 91 8.17 -2.97 14.81
C ALA A 91 8.40 -4.50 14.96
N GLY A 92 8.49 -5.25 13.85
CA GLY A 92 8.68 -6.70 13.80
C GLY A 92 10.09 -7.18 14.16
N GLU A 93 11.06 -6.27 14.20
CA GLU A 93 12.40 -6.50 14.77
C GLU A 93 12.45 -6.07 16.24
N SER A 94 11.39 -6.30 17.02
CA SER A 94 11.51 -6.47 18.48
C SER A 94 10.20 -6.99 19.05
N SER A 95 10.03 -8.31 19.08
CA SER A 95 9.32 -8.90 20.22
C SER A 95 9.81 -10.33 20.43
N ALA A 96 10.80 -10.45 21.30
CA ALA A 96 10.98 -11.66 22.06
C ALA A 96 9.67 -11.97 22.80
N ALA A 97 9.22 -13.22 22.68
CA ALA A 97 8.28 -13.91 23.55
C ALA A 97 6.88 -13.30 23.73
N VAL A 98 5.90 -13.86 23.02
CA VAL A 98 4.58 -14.11 23.61
C VAL A 98 4.39 -15.62 23.65
N GLN A 99 4.55 -16.20 24.84
CA GLN A 99 4.06 -17.54 25.11
C GLN A 99 2.53 -17.49 25.15
N PRO A 100 1.79 -18.38 24.48
CA PRO A 100 0.37 -18.53 24.76
C PRO A 100 0.21 -19.12 26.17
N GLY A 101 -0.40 -18.34 27.06
CA GLY A 101 -0.86 -18.84 28.36
C GLY A 101 -1.89 -19.94 28.17
N SER A 102 -1.67 -21.06 28.83
CA SER A 102 -2.62 -22.15 28.99
C SER A 102 -3.72 -21.73 29.97
N ASP A 103 -4.91 -21.37 29.46
CA ASP A 103 -6.12 -21.34 30.28
C ASP A 103 -6.71 -22.75 30.32
N GLU A 104 -6.25 -23.48 31.33
CA GLU A 104 -6.87 -24.68 31.86
C GLU A 104 -7.95 -24.27 32.87
N ALA A 105 -9.01 -25.08 32.94
CA ALA A 105 -10.11 -25.11 33.92
C ALA A 105 -11.31 -24.19 33.68
N GLN A 106 -12.45 -24.83 33.36
CA GLN A 106 -13.48 -25.05 34.38
C GLN A 106 -14.56 -26.04 33.90
N SER A 107 -14.61 -27.20 34.56
CA SER A 107 -15.83 -28.02 34.67
C SER A 107 -16.74 -27.41 35.73
N PRO A 108 -18.07 -27.35 35.55
CA PRO A 108 -18.98 -27.18 36.66
C PRO A 108 -19.38 -28.55 37.23
N ALA A 109 -19.15 -28.71 38.54
CA ALA A 109 -19.86 -29.67 39.36
C ALA A 109 -21.21 -29.06 39.77
N GLY A 110 -22.28 -29.84 39.64
CA GLY A 110 -23.64 -29.50 40.04
C GLY A 110 -24.62 -30.58 39.61
#